data_AF-A0A7S2A5S6-F1
#
_entry.id   AF-A0A7S2A5S6-F1
#
_cell.length_a   1.000
_cell.length_b   1.000
_cell.length_c   1.000
_cell.angle_alpha   90.00
_cell.angle_beta   90.00
_cell.angle_gamma   90.00
#
_symmetry.space_group_name_H-M   'P 1'
#
loop_
_entity.id
_entity.type
_entity.pdbx_description
1 polymer ?
#
loop_
_entity_poly.entity_id
_entity_poly.type
_entity_poly.pdbx_seq_one_letter_code
_entity_poly.pdbx_strand_id
1 'polypeptide(L)'
;EGDNHPLVVVGINAPDRPGLLLDISKGLLRMGVQLHHSEASVMQSRSLSIWRCEVLEHGVTDVEEIWSVLNALLEADHGVEAIKRRGLRVIRALVTRDSRLIDQTAAEAAFRATYGAAIVAVQKDGEGVPGSLSSVRFGAGDLLVLQASDDSPLLIPPP
;
A
#
# COMPACT_ATOMS: atom_id res chain seq x y z
N GLU A 1 31.01 -10.60 -0.31
CA GLU A 1 30.56 -9.65 -1.35
C GLU A 1 29.52 -8.72 -0.77
N GLY A 2 29.42 -7.48 -1.26
CA GLY A 2 28.43 -6.52 -0.76
C GLY A 2 27.05 -6.84 -1.32
N ASP A 3 26.10 -7.11 -0.44
CA ASP A 3 24.68 -7.15 -0.74
C ASP A 3 24.27 -5.87 -1.47
N ASN A 4 24.09 -5.95 -2.78
CA ASN A 4 23.71 -4.80 -3.60
C ASN A 4 22.18 -4.72 -3.66
N HIS A 5 21.58 -4.39 -2.52
CA HIS A 5 20.14 -4.15 -2.42
C HIS A 5 19.77 -2.85 -3.18
N PRO A 6 18.64 -2.81 -3.90
CA PRO A 6 18.23 -1.63 -4.67
C PRO A 6 18.10 -0.40 -3.77
N LEU A 7 18.72 0.69 -4.21
CA LEU A 7 18.63 1.97 -3.52
C LEU A 7 17.42 2.77 -4.02
N VAL A 8 16.59 3.22 -3.10
CA VAL A 8 15.45 4.12 -3.37
C VAL A 8 15.64 5.42 -2.60
N VAL A 9 15.42 6.55 -3.27
CA VAL A 9 15.41 7.87 -2.62
C VAL A 9 13.98 8.40 -2.62
N VAL A 10 13.47 8.73 -1.45
CA VAL A 10 12.11 9.27 -1.28
C VAL A 10 12.20 10.73 -0.86
N GLY A 11 11.69 11.62 -1.70
CA GLY A 11 11.52 13.03 -1.39
C GLY A 11 10.07 13.32 -0.99
N ILE A 12 9.88 13.97 0.15
CA ILE A 12 8.56 14.34 0.68
C ILE A 12 8.49 15.85 0.76
N ASN A 13 7.41 16.40 0.22
CA ASN A 13 7.03 17.80 0.37
C ASN A 13 5.50 17.85 0.50
N ALA A 14 5.00 17.85 1.73
CA ALA A 14 3.57 17.77 2.02
C ALA A 14 3.15 18.70 3.16
N PRO A 15 1.86 19.04 3.30
CA PRO A 15 1.33 19.71 4.47
C PRO A 15 1.78 18.97 5.74
N ASP A 16 2.26 19.73 6.73
CA ASP A 16 2.71 19.14 7.98
C ASP A 16 1.50 18.66 8.81
N ARG A 17 1.60 17.46 9.36
CA ARG A 17 0.68 16.95 10.37
C ARG A 17 1.42 16.06 11.36
N PRO A 18 0.99 16.00 12.64
CA PRO A 18 1.57 15.09 13.61
C PRO A 18 1.59 13.65 13.09
N GLY A 19 2.76 13.01 13.17
CA GLY A 19 2.94 11.61 12.79
C GLY A 19 3.07 11.34 11.29
N LEU A 20 3.00 12.33 10.39
CA LEU A 20 3.06 12.12 8.94
C LEU A 20 4.27 11.28 8.51
N LEU A 21 5.48 11.72 8.88
CA LEU A 21 6.72 11.04 8.53
C LEU A 21 6.82 9.65 9.19
N LEU A 22 6.19 9.44 10.35
CA LEU A 22 6.14 8.13 10.99
C LEU A 22 5.19 7.17 10.25
N ASP A 23 4.04 7.65 9.79
CA ASP A 23 3.09 6.85 9.02
C ASP A 23 3.71 6.43 7.68
N ILE A 24 4.39 7.39 7.02
CA ILE A 24 5.09 7.13 5.77
C ILE A 24 6.20 6.10 5.96
N SER A 25 7.03 6.23 7.00
CA SER A 25 8.12 5.27 7.25
C SER A 25 7.58 3.86 7.53
N LYS A 26 6.48 3.74 8.28
CA LYS A 26 5.79 2.46 8.50
C LYS A 26 5.17 1.89 7.22
N GLY A 27 4.67 2.74 6.32
CA GLY A 27 4.15 2.33 5.02
C GLY A 27 5.24 1.73 4.13
N LEU A 28 6.36 2.44 4.01
CA LEU A 28 7.55 1.96 3.28
C LEU A 28 8.09 0.64 3.86
N LEU A 29 8.21 0.54 5.19
CA LEU A 29 8.71 -0.68 5.83
C LEU A 29 7.84 -1.92 5.53
N ARG A 30 6.51 -1.76 5.45
CA ARG A 30 5.59 -2.85 5.07
C ARG A 30 5.79 -3.34 3.64
N MET A 31 6.29 -2.48 2.77
CA MET A 31 6.69 -2.85 1.41
C MET A 31 8.11 -3.41 1.33
N GLY A 32 8.79 -3.61 2.47
CA GLY A 32 10.19 -4.01 2.49
C GLY A 32 11.15 -2.89 2.04
N VAL A 33 10.73 -1.63 2.09
CA VAL A 33 11.58 -0.46 1.81
C VAL A 33 12.03 0.12 3.14
N GLN A 34 13.26 -0.21 3.55
CA GLN A 34 13.81 0.16 4.85
C GLN A 34 14.52 1.52 4.78
N LEU A 35 14.25 2.38 5.77
CA LEU A 35 14.92 3.66 5.91
C LEU A 35 16.33 3.48 6.50
N HIS A 36 17.35 4.05 5.86
CA HIS A 36 18.73 4.10 6.39
C HIS A 36 19.12 5.50 6.86
N HIS A 37 18.70 6.52 6.14
CA HIS A 37 19.00 7.91 6.47
C HIS A 37 17.82 8.80 6.14
N SER A 38 17.58 9.81 6.97
CA SER A 38 16.56 10.82 6.73
C SER A 38 17.06 12.19 7.17
N GLU A 39 16.93 13.17 6.29
CA GLU A 39 16.94 14.58 6.65
C GLU A 39 15.51 15.09 6.60
N ALA A 40 15.08 15.81 7.62
CA ALA A 40 13.74 16.37 7.70
C ALA A 40 13.78 17.79 8.28
N SER A 41 12.93 18.65 7.73
CA SER A 41 12.73 20.01 8.20
C SER A 41 11.25 20.39 8.03
N VAL A 42 10.77 21.28 8.88
CA VAL A 42 9.45 21.88 8.74
C VAL A 42 9.65 23.32 8.31
N MET A 43 9.06 23.70 7.17
CA MET A 43 9.05 25.09 6.71
C MET A 43 7.61 25.56 6.56
N GLN A 44 7.25 26.62 7.30
CA GLN A 44 5.88 27.12 7.40
C GLN A 44 4.94 25.99 7.88
N SER A 45 4.01 25.55 7.02
CA SER A 45 3.03 24.48 7.29
C SER A 45 3.32 23.21 6.49
N ARG A 46 4.59 22.98 6.12
CA ARG A 46 4.98 21.84 5.27
C ARG A 46 6.10 21.04 5.90
N SER A 47 5.95 19.72 5.87
CA SER A 47 6.99 18.76 6.20
C SER A 47 7.79 18.44 4.93
N LEU A 48 9.08 18.76 4.95
CA LEU A 48 10.04 18.52 3.88
C LEU A 48 11.04 17.47 4.35
N SER A 49 11.21 16.38 3.62
CA SER A 49 12.21 15.38 3.98
C SER A 49 12.76 14.62 2.78
N ILE A 50 14.02 14.19 2.89
CA ILE A 50 14.69 13.33 1.89
C ILE A 50 15.21 12.10 2.60
N TRP A 51 14.82 10.94 2.11
CA TRP A 51 15.12 9.66 2.72
C TRP A 51 15.91 8.77 1.77
N ARG A 52 16.98 8.19 2.31
CA ARG A 52 17.72 7.11 1.67
C ARG A 52 17.14 5.78 2.17
N CYS A 53 16.60 4.99 1.26
CA CYS A 53 15.97 3.72 1.56
C CYS A 53 16.64 2.57 0.80
N GLU A 54 16.65 1.40 1.43
CA GLU A 54 17.15 0.16 0.87
C GLU A 54 15.99 -0.82 0.72
N VAL A 55 15.87 -1.45 -0.45
CA VAL A 55 14.84 -2.47 -0.68
C VAL A 55 15.37 -3.81 -0.20
N LEU A 56 14.71 -4.40 0.79
CA LEU A 56 15.05 -5.72 1.31
C LEU A 56 14.85 -6.81 0.24
N GLU A 57 15.43 -7.99 0.46
CA GLU A 57 15.43 -9.11 -0.50
C GLU A 57 14.04 -9.52 -1.02
N HIS A 58 12.98 -9.26 -0.24
CA HIS A 58 11.58 -9.54 -0.59
C HIS A 58 10.72 -8.26 -0.71
N GLY A 59 11.37 -7.10 -0.82
CA GLY A 59 10.74 -5.80 -0.90
C GLY A 59 10.25 -5.45 -2.31
N VAL A 60 9.35 -4.50 -2.36
CA VAL A 60 8.80 -3.96 -3.61
C VAL A 60 9.87 -3.12 -4.31
N THR A 61 10.14 -3.45 -5.58
CA THR A 61 11.06 -2.69 -6.44
C THR A 61 10.33 -1.81 -7.46
N ASP A 62 9.02 -1.98 -7.63
CA ASP A 62 8.20 -1.16 -8.52
C ASP A 62 7.97 0.22 -7.91
N VAL A 63 8.52 1.23 -8.57
CA VAL A 63 8.41 2.64 -8.16
C VAL A 63 6.96 3.11 -8.18
N GLU A 64 6.11 2.60 -9.08
CA GLU A 64 4.68 2.96 -9.13
C GLU A 64 3.94 2.49 -7.89
N GLU A 65 4.28 1.32 -7.37
CA GLU A 65 3.67 0.77 -6.14
C GLU A 65 4.12 1.57 -4.91
N ILE A 66 5.42 1.88 -4.81
CA ILE A 66 5.95 2.75 -3.76
C ILE A 66 5.28 4.13 -3.81
N TRP A 67 5.17 4.70 -5.00
CA TRP A 67 4.52 5.99 -5.24
C TRP A 67 3.03 5.96 -4.86
N SER A 68 2.33 4.86 -5.13
CA SER A 68 0.91 4.70 -4.76
C SER A 68 0.72 4.72 -3.24
N VAL A 69 1.54 3.97 -2.49
CA VAL A 69 1.48 3.95 -1.03
C VAL A 69 1.83 5.32 -0.44
N LEU A 70 2.86 5.98 -0.97
CA LEU A 70 3.24 7.32 -0.54
C LEU A 70 2.10 8.32 -0.76
N ASN A 71 1.49 8.33 -1.94
CA ASN A 71 0.36 9.23 -2.22
C ASN A 71 -0.83 8.97 -1.29
N ALA A 72 -1.18 7.71 -1.04
CA ALA A 72 -2.26 7.37 -0.11
C ALA A 72 -2.02 7.92 1.31
N LEU A 73 -0.76 7.94 1.77
CA LEU A 73 -0.37 8.43 3.10
C LEU A 73 -0.23 9.97 3.15
N LEU A 74 0.14 10.61 2.03
CA LEU A 74 0.34 12.05 1.91
C LEU A 74 -0.97 12.82 1.72
N GLU A 75 -1.95 12.27 1.02
CA GLU A 75 -3.26 12.91 0.83
C GLU A 75 -4.17 12.78 2.07
N ALA A 76 -3.70 12.09 3.11
CA ALA A 76 -4.40 11.94 4.36
C ALA A 76 -4.21 13.16 5.27
N ASP A 77 -5.01 14.21 5.07
CA ASP A 77 -5.61 14.87 6.25
C ASP A 77 -6.83 14.06 6.72
N HIS A 78 -7.55 13.39 5.80
CA HIS A 78 -8.73 12.54 6.06
C HIS A 78 -8.74 11.20 5.28
N GLY A 79 -7.57 10.68 4.90
CA GLY A 79 -7.28 9.29 4.46
C GLY A 79 -8.04 8.62 3.30
N VAL A 80 -9.27 9.01 2.99
CA VAL A 80 -10.22 8.25 2.17
C VAL A 80 -10.78 9.06 0.99
N GLU A 81 -10.86 10.39 1.11
CA GLU A 81 -11.55 11.23 0.11
C GLU A 81 -10.68 11.62 -1.09
N ALA A 82 -9.36 11.57 -0.97
CA ALA A 82 -8.45 11.99 -2.05
C ALA A 82 -8.21 10.89 -3.11
N ILE A 83 -8.36 9.63 -2.70
CA ILE A 83 -8.48 8.46 -3.58
C ILE A 83 -9.52 8.72 -4.70
N LYS A 84 -10.68 9.33 -4.37
CA LYS A 84 -11.72 9.68 -5.36
C LYS A 84 -11.26 10.60 -6.49
N ARG A 85 -10.18 11.39 -6.35
CA ARG A 85 -9.81 12.42 -7.35
C ARG A 85 -9.07 11.90 -8.57
N ARG A 86 -8.60 10.65 -8.58
CA ARG A 86 -7.89 10.04 -9.72
C ARG A 86 -8.62 8.89 -10.41
N GLY A 87 -9.90 8.70 -10.11
CA GLY A 87 -10.68 7.57 -10.61
C GLY A 87 -10.22 6.22 -10.04
N LEU A 88 -9.76 6.26 -8.79
CA LEU A 88 -9.46 5.09 -7.98
C LEU A 88 -10.37 5.18 -6.75
N ARG A 89 -10.91 4.07 -6.28
CA ARG A 89 -11.78 3.99 -5.09
C ARG A 89 -11.21 2.96 -4.13
N VAL A 90 -11.11 3.36 -2.86
CA VAL A 90 -10.72 2.42 -1.80
C VAL A 90 -11.96 1.77 -1.24
N ILE A 91 -11.97 0.45 -1.26
CA ILE A 91 -13.07 -0.37 -0.78
C ILE A 91 -12.56 -1.43 0.18
N ARG A 92 -13.45 -1.88 1.07
CA ARG A 92 -13.22 -3.02 1.95
C ARG A 92 -14.05 -4.17 1.42
N ALA A 93 -13.42 -5.29 1.13
CA ALA A 93 -14.06 -6.48 0.59
C ALA A 93 -13.81 -7.68 1.52
N LEU A 94 -14.87 -8.39 1.86
CA LEU A 94 -14.78 -9.64 2.62
C LEU A 94 -14.61 -10.81 1.64
N VAL A 95 -13.63 -11.68 1.89
CA VAL A 95 -13.49 -12.93 1.14
C VAL A 95 -14.57 -13.90 1.63
N THR A 96 -15.58 -14.15 0.81
CA THR A 96 -16.66 -15.09 1.12
C THR A 96 -16.19 -16.53 0.97
N ARG A 97 -16.93 -17.48 1.58
CA ARG A 97 -16.63 -18.92 1.53
C ARG A 97 -16.69 -19.52 0.11
N ASP A 98 -17.39 -18.85 -0.81
CA ASP A 98 -17.52 -19.28 -2.21
C ASP A 98 -16.56 -18.52 -3.14
N SER A 99 -15.66 -17.71 -2.58
CA SER A 99 -14.73 -16.90 -3.35
C SER A 99 -13.71 -17.76 -4.07
N ARG A 100 -13.44 -17.43 -5.34
CA ARG A 100 -12.36 -18.04 -6.12
C ARG A 100 -10.97 -17.68 -5.61
N LEU A 101 -10.86 -16.75 -4.66
CA LEU A 101 -9.60 -16.35 -4.05
C LEU A 101 -9.11 -17.33 -2.99
N ILE A 102 -9.97 -18.22 -2.48
CA ILE A 102 -9.62 -19.14 -1.40
C ILE A 102 -8.42 -19.99 -1.79
N ASP A 103 -7.49 -20.11 -0.84
CA ASP A 103 -6.21 -20.82 -0.97
C ASP A 103 -5.30 -20.30 -2.08
N GLN A 104 -5.58 -19.14 -2.69
CA GLN A 104 -4.73 -18.50 -3.67
C GLN A 104 -4.01 -17.28 -3.10
N THR A 105 -2.84 -16.97 -3.66
CA THR A 105 -2.18 -15.67 -3.49
C THR A 105 -2.72 -14.65 -4.49
N ALA A 106 -2.43 -13.36 -4.25
CA ALA A 106 -2.78 -12.29 -5.19
C ALA A 106 -2.23 -12.53 -6.61
N ALA A 107 -1.02 -13.10 -6.69
CA ALA A 107 -0.34 -13.41 -7.95
C ALA A 107 -0.99 -14.60 -8.67
N GLU A 108 -1.28 -15.69 -7.95
CA GLU A 108 -1.95 -16.88 -8.50
C GLU A 108 -3.34 -16.54 -9.06
N ALA A 109 -4.08 -15.66 -8.37
CA ALA A 109 -5.40 -15.19 -8.80
C ALA A 109 -5.37 -14.12 -9.91
N ALA A 110 -4.18 -13.69 -10.33
CA ALA A 110 -3.96 -12.53 -11.21
C ALA A 110 -4.78 -11.30 -10.77
N PHE A 111 -4.85 -11.04 -9.45
CA PHE A 111 -5.88 -10.21 -8.82
C PHE A 111 -6.05 -8.83 -9.50
N ARG A 112 -4.93 -8.16 -9.79
CA ARG A 112 -4.94 -6.83 -10.42
C ARG A 112 -5.55 -6.84 -11.82
N ALA A 113 -5.23 -7.85 -12.62
CA ALA A 113 -5.80 -7.98 -13.97
C ALA A 113 -7.26 -8.42 -13.93
N THR A 114 -7.60 -9.35 -13.02
CA THR A 114 -8.96 -9.91 -12.88
C THR A 114 -9.95 -8.88 -12.35
N TYR A 115 -9.55 -8.06 -11.39
CA TYR A 115 -10.46 -7.18 -10.66
C TYR A 115 -10.19 -5.68 -10.88
N GLY A 116 -9.18 -5.31 -11.66
CA GLY A 116 -8.82 -3.90 -11.86
C GLY A 116 -8.51 -3.20 -10.55
N ALA A 117 -7.91 -3.91 -9.58
CA ALA A 117 -7.70 -3.41 -8.22
C ALA A 117 -6.37 -3.91 -7.64
N ALA A 118 -5.71 -3.07 -6.85
CA ALA A 118 -4.54 -3.43 -6.07
C ALA A 118 -4.95 -3.76 -4.63
N ILE A 119 -4.29 -4.75 -4.02
CA ILE A 119 -4.47 -5.08 -2.60
C ILE A 119 -3.52 -4.22 -1.78
N VAL A 120 -4.08 -3.41 -0.88
CA VAL A 120 -3.32 -2.48 -0.03
C VAL A 120 -3.08 -3.07 1.35
N ALA A 121 -4.02 -3.86 1.86
CA ALA A 121 -3.88 -4.57 3.12
C ALA A 121 -4.76 -5.81 3.19
N VAL A 122 -4.35 -6.78 3.98
CA VAL A 122 -5.15 -7.97 4.35
C VAL A 122 -5.26 -8.04 5.86
N GLN A 123 -6.47 -8.26 6.36
CA GLN A 123 -6.72 -8.59 7.77
C GLN A 123 -7.27 -10.00 7.87
N LYS A 124 -6.68 -10.80 8.76
CA LYS A 124 -7.13 -12.15 9.14
C LYS A 124 -7.57 -12.11 10.60
N ASP A 125 -8.77 -12.57 10.89
CA ASP A 125 -9.34 -12.56 12.24
C ASP A 125 -9.30 -11.18 12.93
N GLY A 126 -9.42 -10.09 12.15
CA GLY A 126 -9.37 -8.72 12.64
C GLY A 126 -7.98 -8.12 12.83
N GLU A 127 -6.92 -8.91 12.64
CA GLU A 127 -5.53 -8.49 12.75
C GLU A 127 -4.88 -8.33 11.37
N GLY A 128 -4.01 -7.33 11.21
CA GLY A 128 -3.26 -7.15 9.97
C GLY A 128 -2.26 -8.29 9.77
N VAL A 129 -2.14 -8.79 8.54
CA VAL A 129 -1.16 -9.85 8.23
C VAL A 129 0.25 -9.25 8.18
N PRO A 130 1.21 -9.73 9.02
CA PRO A 130 2.59 -9.29 8.97
C PRO A 130 3.33 -9.92 7.78
N GLY A 131 4.25 -9.17 7.17
CA GLY A 131 5.06 -9.64 6.05
C GLY A 131 4.53 -9.22 4.67
N SER A 132 5.01 -9.89 3.63
CA SER A 132 4.70 -9.52 2.24
C SER A 132 3.29 -9.95 1.85
N LEU A 133 2.49 -9.00 1.35
CA LEU A 133 1.13 -9.26 0.87
C LEU A 133 1.10 -10.21 -0.34
N SER A 134 2.21 -10.35 -1.07
CA SER A 134 2.29 -11.19 -2.27
C SER A 134 2.28 -12.69 -1.98
N SER A 135 2.69 -13.11 -0.77
CA SER A 135 2.71 -14.52 -0.36
C SER A 135 1.50 -14.92 0.50
N VAL A 136 0.63 -13.96 0.83
CA VAL A 136 -0.56 -14.24 1.64
C VAL A 136 -1.55 -15.06 0.83
N ARG A 137 -1.87 -16.26 1.33
CA ARG A 137 -2.99 -17.06 0.83
C ARG A 137 -4.29 -16.57 1.45
N PHE A 138 -5.28 -16.27 0.62
CA PHE A 138 -6.57 -15.78 1.10
C PHE A 138 -7.40 -16.90 1.72
N GLY A 139 -8.01 -16.60 2.86
CA GLY A 139 -8.97 -17.45 3.55
C GLY A 139 -10.36 -16.83 3.55
N ALA A 140 -11.37 -17.67 3.76
CA ALA A 140 -12.72 -17.17 3.98
C ALA A 140 -12.78 -16.37 5.29
N GLY A 141 -13.40 -15.19 5.24
CA GLY A 141 -13.46 -14.25 6.36
C GLY A 141 -12.33 -13.21 6.36
N ASP A 142 -11.33 -13.35 5.49
CA ASP A 142 -10.31 -12.32 5.30
C ASP A 142 -10.94 -11.00 4.83
N LEU A 143 -10.46 -9.89 5.38
CA LEU A 143 -10.85 -8.55 4.94
C LEU A 143 -9.73 -7.94 4.11
N LEU A 144 -10.03 -7.66 2.85
CA LEU A 144 -9.13 -7.00 1.91
C LEU A 144 -9.43 -5.51 1.88
N VAL A 145 -8.40 -4.69 1.99
CA VAL A 145 -8.46 -3.27 1.65
C VAL A 145 -7.89 -3.12 0.24
N LEU A 146 -8.72 -2.61 -0.67
CA LEU A 146 -8.43 -2.59 -2.10
C LEU A 146 -8.44 -1.18 -2.61
N GLN A 147 -7.55 -0.88 -3.55
CA GLN A 147 -7.59 0.33 -4.37
C GLN A 147 -8.01 -0.09 -5.78
N ALA A 148 -9.26 0.20 -6.13
CA ALA A 148 -9.90 -0.23 -7.36
C ALA A 148 -9.99 0.92 -8.37
N SER A 149 -9.67 0.68 -9.63
CA SER A 149 -9.96 1.64 -10.72
C SER A 149 -11.45 1.87 -10.86
N ASP A 150 -11.89 3.03 -11.37
CA ASP A 150 -13.32 3.38 -11.47
C ASP A 150 -14.17 2.36 -12.25
N ASP A 151 -13.56 1.68 -13.22
CA ASP A 151 -14.13 0.62 -14.05
C ASP A 151 -14.05 -0.78 -13.43
N SER A 152 -13.49 -0.89 -12.21
CA SER A 152 -13.36 -2.17 -11.52
C SER A 152 -14.74 -2.81 -11.30
N PRO A 153 -14.88 -4.11 -11.61
CA PRO A 153 -16.12 -4.85 -11.36
C PRO A 153 -16.46 -4.92 -9.86
N LEU A 154 -15.49 -4.70 -8.96
CA LEU A 154 -15.71 -4.72 -7.51
C LEU A 154 -16.51 -3.53 -6.99
N LEU A 155 -16.70 -2.51 -7.83
CA LEU A 155 -17.43 -1.29 -7.47
C LEU A 155 -18.91 -1.37 -7.87
N ILE A 156 -19.29 -2.45 -8.55
CA ILE A 156 -20.66 -2.77 -8.92
C ILE A 156 -21.19 -3.74 -7.86
N PRO A 157 -22.32 -3.45 -7.18
CA PRO A 157 -22.95 -4.41 -6.28
C PRO A 157 -23.24 -5.71 -7.04
N PRO A 158 -22.99 -6.88 -6.44
CA PRO A 158 -23.43 -8.13 -7.05
C PRO A 158 -24.95 -8.09 -7.29
N PRO A 159 -25.44 -8.62 -8.42
CA PRO A 159 -26.87 -8.65 -8.75
C PRO A 159 -27.70 -9.47 -7.76
#